data_AF-A0A4Y2EAV0-F1
#
_entry.id   AF-A0A4Y2EAV0-F1
#
_cell.length_a   1.000
_cell.length_b   1.000
_cell.length_c   1.000
_cell.angle_alpha   90.00
_cell.angle_beta   90.00
_cell.angle_gamma   90.00
#
_symmetry.space_group_name_H-M   'P 1'
#
loop_
_entity.id
_entity.type
_entity.pdbx_description
1 polymer ?
#
loop_
_entity_poly.entity_id
_entity_poly.type
_entity_poly.pdbx_seq_one_letter_code
_entity_poly.pdbx_strand_id
1 'polypeptide(L)'
;MSETSVTVRFPFIGPRLTLGLQVTKQRTEWQKKASEKSIVDIQLGFPERSFRTALRKLINSVWKTRWDYDGNGRFTYNVFKEVKSSRCIDSIYITQLVTNHGLCLHYLKRFNLKNYNCRCDEDTQDGIYHFISICPLTSQYRKFIKYNTPVSQILSDKRFAVEVKANASTTLN
;
A
#
# COMPACT_ATOMS: atom_id res chain seq x y z
N MET A 1 -18.67 -10.84 45.33
CA MET A 1 -17.79 -10.30 44.27
C MET A 1 -18.08 -11.11 43.02
N SER A 2 -18.81 -10.53 42.06
CA SER A 2 -19.23 -11.24 40.85
C SER A 2 -18.13 -11.22 39.80
N GLU A 3 -17.55 -12.39 39.50
CA GLU A 3 -16.60 -12.56 38.42
C GLU A 3 -17.30 -12.31 37.07
N THR A 4 -16.86 -11.24 36.40
CA THR A 4 -17.27 -10.92 35.04
C THR A 4 -16.33 -11.67 34.10
N SER A 5 -16.76 -12.84 33.62
CA SER A 5 -16.08 -13.55 32.56
C SER A 5 -16.30 -12.81 31.23
N VAL A 6 -15.22 -12.30 30.63
CA VAL A 6 -15.27 -11.58 29.36
C VAL A 6 -14.66 -12.45 28.27
N THR A 7 -15.51 -12.91 27.35
CA THR A 7 -15.12 -13.66 26.16
C THR A 7 -14.48 -12.73 25.13
N VAL A 8 -13.19 -12.95 24.86
CA VAL A 8 -12.38 -12.16 23.93
C VAL A 8 -12.42 -12.79 22.54
N ARG A 9 -13.17 -12.20 21.59
CA ARG A 9 -13.21 -12.61 20.18
C ARG A 9 -12.29 -11.74 19.33
N PHE A 10 -11.09 -12.22 18.99
CA PHE A 10 -10.16 -11.53 18.07
C PHE A 10 -10.70 -11.45 16.61
N PRO A 11 -10.94 -10.27 16.02
CA PRO A 11 -11.04 -10.11 14.58
C PRO A 11 -9.64 -10.01 14.02
N PHE A 12 -9.25 -11.03 13.25
CA PHE A 12 -8.13 -10.93 12.33
C PHE A 12 -8.42 -9.81 11.30
N ILE A 13 -7.44 -8.90 11.11
CA ILE A 13 -7.44 -7.86 10.08
C ILE A 13 -6.50 -8.36 8.97
N GLY A 14 -7.08 -9.01 7.96
CA GLY A 14 -6.40 -9.38 6.72
C GLY A 14 -6.75 -8.40 5.58
N PRO A 15 -5.93 -8.33 4.52
CA PRO A 15 -6.07 -7.34 3.46
C PRO A 15 -7.37 -7.54 2.67
N ARG A 16 -8.03 -6.43 2.37
CA ARG A 16 -9.28 -6.36 1.61
C ARG A 16 -8.96 -6.50 0.13
N LEU A 17 -9.08 -7.71 -0.44
CA LEU A 17 -9.52 -7.94 -1.83
C LEU A 17 -9.77 -9.46 -2.05
N THR A 18 -10.96 -9.80 -2.56
CA THR A 18 -11.38 -11.05 -3.23
C THR A 18 -11.14 -12.45 -2.62
N LEU A 19 -10.85 -12.56 -1.32
CA LEU A 19 -10.90 -13.83 -0.55
C LEU A 19 -12.03 -13.87 0.51
N GLY A 20 -13.06 -13.05 0.32
CA GLY A 20 -14.04 -12.70 1.36
C GLY A 20 -14.92 -13.84 1.86
N LEU A 21 -15.30 -14.80 1.02
CA LEU A 21 -16.28 -15.84 1.40
C LEU A 21 -15.67 -17.00 2.20
N GLN A 22 -14.46 -17.44 1.87
CA GLN A 22 -13.81 -18.54 2.60
C GLN A 22 -13.32 -18.09 3.97
N VAL A 23 -12.73 -16.90 4.05
CA VAL A 23 -12.27 -16.32 5.32
C VAL A 23 -13.44 -16.04 6.26
N THR A 24 -14.60 -15.63 5.74
CA THR A 24 -15.80 -15.42 6.57
C THR A 24 -16.43 -16.72 7.04
N LYS A 25 -16.49 -17.76 6.19
CA LYS A 25 -16.94 -19.11 6.59
C LYS A 25 -16.05 -19.70 7.68
N GLN A 26 -14.74 -19.64 7.51
CA GLN A 26 -13.79 -20.07 8.54
C GLN A 26 -14.00 -19.26 9.82
N ARG A 27 -14.15 -17.93 9.75
CA ARG A 27 -14.46 -17.12 10.95
C ARG A 27 -15.71 -17.61 11.68
N THR A 28 -16.80 -17.92 10.96
CA THR A 28 -18.04 -18.39 11.60
C THR A 28 -17.89 -19.77 12.24
N GLU A 29 -17.16 -20.69 11.61
CA GLU A 29 -16.89 -22.02 12.17
C GLU A 29 -16.07 -21.94 13.46
N TRP A 30 -15.06 -21.07 13.48
CA TRP A 30 -14.20 -20.90 14.66
C TRP A 30 -14.98 -20.24 15.81
N GLN A 31 -15.90 -19.32 15.50
CA GLN A 31 -16.81 -18.75 16.50
C GLN A 31 -17.76 -19.79 17.09
N LYS A 32 -18.28 -20.71 16.26
CA LYS A 32 -19.14 -21.81 16.71
C LYS A 32 -18.37 -22.75 17.64
N LYS A 33 -17.19 -23.23 17.20
CA LYS A 33 -16.31 -24.09 18.01
C LYS A 33 -15.89 -23.44 19.33
N ALA A 34 -15.61 -22.14 19.33
CA ALA A 34 -15.26 -21.41 20.55
C ALA A 34 -16.46 -21.25 21.49
N SER A 35 -17.69 -21.15 20.96
CA SER A 35 -18.91 -21.07 21.77
C SER A 35 -19.32 -22.40 22.37
N GLU A 36 -18.93 -23.52 21.76
CA GLU A 36 -19.18 -24.88 22.25
C GLU A 36 -18.20 -25.29 23.35
N LYS A 37 -17.06 -24.60 23.47
CA LYS A 37 -16.10 -24.81 24.56
C LYS A 37 -16.62 -24.18 25.86
N SER A 38 -16.75 -24.99 26.90
CA SER A 38 -17.13 -24.55 28.25
C SER A 38 -15.98 -23.96 29.07
N ILE A 39 -14.73 -24.10 28.60
CA ILE A 39 -13.51 -23.67 29.30
C ILE A 39 -12.85 -22.53 28.54
N VAL A 40 -12.51 -21.46 29.25
CA VAL A 40 -11.75 -20.32 28.70
C VAL A 40 -10.29 -20.75 28.51
N ASP A 41 -9.83 -20.79 27.26
CA ASP A 41 -8.48 -21.26 26.92
C ASP A 41 -7.37 -20.34 27.51
N ILE A 42 -7.59 -19.02 27.58
CA ILE A 42 -6.61 -18.03 28.09
C ILE A 42 -7.34 -16.88 28.79
N GLN A 43 -7.06 -16.67 30.08
CA GLN A 43 -7.58 -15.54 30.84
C GLN A 43 -6.58 -14.37 30.74
N LEU A 44 -6.96 -13.30 30.05
CA LEU A 44 -6.16 -12.09 30.01
C LEU A 44 -6.35 -11.33 31.34
N GLY A 45 -5.29 -11.19 32.13
CA GLY A 45 -5.29 -10.43 33.39
C GLY A 45 -5.46 -8.91 33.23
N PHE A 46 -5.94 -8.46 32.08
CA PHE A 46 -6.11 -7.05 31.71
C PHE A 46 -7.13 -6.94 30.55
N PRO A 47 -7.70 -5.73 30.31
CA PRO A 47 -8.71 -5.56 29.28
C PRO A 47 -8.20 -5.91 27.88
N GLU A 48 -9.01 -6.63 27.11
CA GLU A 48 -8.71 -7.03 25.72
C GLU A 48 -8.29 -5.84 24.84
N ARG A 49 -8.94 -4.68 25.02
CA ARG A 49 -8.63 -3.46 24.25
C ARG A 49 -7.19 -3.03 24.48
N SER A 50 -6.69 -3.15 25.70
CA SER A 50 -5.30 -2.84 26.07
C SER A 50 -4.35 -3.83 25.40
N PHE A 51 -4.66 -5.13 25.44
CA PHE A 51 -3.89 -6.16 24.75
C PHE A 51 -3.76 -5.90 23.24
N ARG A 52 -4.89 -5.70 22.57
CA ARG A 52 -4.91 -5.42 21.13
C ARG A 52 -4.14 -4.14 20.78
N THR A 53 -4.19 -3.14 21.65
CA THR A 53 -3.46 -1.89 21.44
C THR A 53 -1.96 -2.09 21.59
N ALA A 54 -1.52 -2.85 22.59
CA ALA A 54 -0.12 -3.24 22.76
C ALA A 54 0.39 -4.04 21.55
N LEU A 55 -0.38 -5.02 21.09
CA LEU A 55 -0.04 -5.81 19.89
C LEU A 55 0.07 -4.94 18.63
N ARG A 56 -0.88 -4.04 18.39
CA ARG A 56 -0.80 -3.10 17.25
C ARG A 56 0.44 -2.22 17.31
N LYS A 57 0.79 -1.70 18.51
CA LYS A 57 2.01 -0.92 18.71
C LYS A 57 3.27 -1.73 18.39
N LEU A 58 3.32 -2.99 18.84
CA LEU A 58 4.44 -3.89 18.56
C LEU A 58 4.58 -4.18 17.06
N ILE A 59 3.48 -4.55 16.39
CA ILE A 59 3.47 -4.83 14.95
C ILE A 59 3.90 -3.60 14.15
N ASN A 60 3.36 -2.42 14.48
CA ASN A 60 3.74 -1.17 13.82
C ASN A 60 5.22 -0.83 14.06
N SER A 61 5.75 -1.10 15.26
CA SER A 61 7.17 -0.90 15.56
C SER A 61 8.05 -1.79 14.68
N VAL A 62 7.77 -3.10 14.66
CA VAL A 62 8.52 -4.06 13.81
C VAL A 62 8.42 -3.68 12.33
N TRP A 63 7.23 -3.29 11.86
CA TRP A 63 7.04 -2.86 10.49
C TRP A 63 7.82 -1.58 10.18
N LYS A 64 7.82 -0.58 11.09
CA LYS A 64 8.58 0.65 10.92
C LYS A 64 10.08 0.39 10.89
N THR A 65 10.61 -0.44 11.79
CA THR A 65 12.02 -0.85 11.77
C THR A 65 12.38 -1.48 10.43
N ARG A 66 11.58 -2.44 9.93
CA ARG A 66 11.82 -3.04 8.61
C ARG A 66 11.74 -1.99 7.49
N TRP A 67 10.78 -1.07 7.57
CA TRP A 67 10.62 -0.01 6.56
C TRP A 67 11.87 0.88 6.46
N ASP A 68 12.48 1.21 7.59
CA ASP A 68 13.64 2.11 7.66
C ASP A 68 14.94 1.43 7.20
N TYR A 69 15.12 0.14 7.51
CA TYR A 69 16.39 -0.57 7.29
C TYR A 69 16.41 -1.54 6.10
N ASP A 70 15.26 -1.99 5.58
CA ASP A 70 15.25 -2.92 4.44
C ASP A 70 15.83 -2.25 3.17
N GLY A 71 16.37 -3.03 2.24
CA GLY A 71 16.82 -2.54 0.92
C GLY A 71 15.67 -2.46 -0.09
N ASN A 72 14.57 -3.16 0.15
CA ASN A 72 13.46 -3.22 -0.79
C ASN A 72 12.57 -1.98 -0.69
N GLY A 73 11.94 -1.60 -1.82
CA GLY A 73 10.93 -0.54 -1.86
C GLY A 73 11.46 0.88 -1.58
N ARG A 74 12.77 1.15 -1.75
CA ARG A 74 13.36 2.48 -1.46
C ARG A 74 12.71 3.63 -2.22
N PHE A 75 12.22 3.37 -3.44
CA PHE A 75 11.45 4.38 -4.17
C PHE A 75 10.21 4.80 -3.39
N THR A 76 9.39 3.83 -2.97
CA THR A 76 8.20 4.07 -2.14
C THR A 76 8.56 4.68 -0.79
N TYR A 77 9.68 4.30 -0.18
CA TYR A 77 10.19 4.91 1.06
C TYR A 77 10.49 6.41 0.89
N ASN A 78 11.09 6.80 -0.23
CA ASN A 78 11.38 8.21 -0.52
C ASN A 78 10.11 9.05 -0.65
N VAL A 79 9.02 8.45 -1.14
CA VAL A 79 7.69 9.09 -1.21
C VAL A 79 7.00 9.09 0.15
N PHE A 80 7.06 7.96 0.87
CA PHE A 80 6.37 7.73 2.13
C PHE A 80 7.32 7.23 3.22
N LYS A 81 8.02 8.17 3.86
CA LYS A 81 8.96 7.86 4.96
C LYS A 81 8.27 7.23 6.17
N GLU A 82 7.01 7.61 6.41
CA GLU A 82 6.23 7.10 7.53
C GLU A 82 5.29 5.97 7.12
N VAL A 83 5.31 4.91 7.91
CA VAL A 83 4.33 3.83 7.90
C VAL A 83 3.04 4.33 8.55
N LYS A 84 1.94 4.33 7.79
CA LYS A 84 0.61 4.73 8.29
C LYS A 84 -0.41 3.67 7.91
N SER A 85 -1.02 3.04 8.91
CA SER A 85 -2.09 2.05 8.69
C SER A 85 -3.39 2.67 8.14
N SER A 86 -3.55 3.99 8.26
CA SER A 86 -4.69 4.74 7.73
C SER A 86 -4.51 5.16 6.26
N ARG A 87 -3.32 4.99 5.67
CA ARG A 87 -3.06 5.39 4.28
C ARG A 87 -3.81 4.45 3.34
N CYS A 88 -4.70 5.00 2.53
CA CYS A 88 -5.41 4.30 1.49
C CYS A 88 -5.12 5.00 0.15
N ILE A 89 -4.72 4.22 -0.86
CA ILE A 89 -4.55 4.67 -2.24
C ILE A 89 -5.58 3.90 -3.05
N ASP A 90 -6.55 4.62 -3.61
CA ASP A 90 -7.71 4.06 -4.30
C ASP A 90 -7.50 3.91 -5.81
N SER A 91 -6.48 4.57 -6.37
CA SER A 91 -6.18 4.55 -7.80
C SER A 91 -5.03 3.62 -8.15
N ILE A 92 -5.25 2.79 -9.18
CA ILE A 92 -4.21 1.91 -9.77
C ILE A 92 -3.05 2.74 -10.32
N TYR A 93 -3.31 3.84 -11.03
CA TYR A 93 -2.28 4.71 -11.59
C TYR A 93 -1.44 5.41 -10.51
N ILE A 94 -2.07 5.85 -9.43
CA ILE A 94 -1.34 6.44 -8.29
C ILE A 94 -0.54 5.38 -7.57
N THR A 95 -1.07 4.16 -7.42
CA THR A 95 -0.35 3.03 -6.85
C THR A 95 0.90 2.70 -7.66
N GLN A 96 0.78 2.66 -8.99
CA GLN A 96 1.89 2.47 -9.91
C GLN A 96 2.93 3.59 -9.76
N LEU A 97 2.49 4.85 -9.69
CA LEU A 97 3.36 6.01 -9.50
C LEU A 97 4.18 5.90 -8.21
N VAL A 98 3.54 5.65 -7.06
CA VAL A 98 4.23 5.66 -5.76
C VAL A 98 5.09 4.44 -5.51
N THR A 99 4.80 3.34 -6.19
CA THR A 99 5.61 2.13 -6.09
C THR A 99 6.75 2.12 -7.11
N ASN A 100 6.64 2.92 -8.18
CA ASN A 100 7.44 2.75 -9.39
C ASN A 100 7.30 1.33 -9.99
N HIS A 101 6.12 0.73 -9.80
CA HIS A 101 5.69 -0.50 -10.47
C HIS A 101 4.68 -0.15 -11.57
N GLY A 102 4.56 -0.99 -12.59
CA GLY A 102 3.55 -0.84 -13.64
C GLY A 102 4.11 -1.12 -15.02
N LEU A 103 3.40 -0.67 -16.06
CA LEU A 103 3.84 -0.75 -17.45
C LEU A 103 4.91 0.31 -17.80
N CYS A 104 5.72 0.74 -16.83
CA CYS A 104 6.88 1.57 -17.10
C CYS A 104 8.04 0.72 -17.63
N LEU A 105 8.79 1.28 -18.59
CA LEU A 105 9.87 0.55 -19.27
C LEU A 105 10.95 0.07 -18.29
N HIS A 106 11.27 0.86 -17.26
CA HIS A 106 12.19 0.44 -16.19
C HIS A 106 11.74 -0.84 -15.46
N TYR A 107 10.46 -0.93 -15.09
CA TYR A 107 9.93 -2.11 -14.42
C TYR A 107 9.93 -3.32 -15.36
N LEU A 108 9.48 -3.15 -16.61
CA LEU A 108 9.45 -4.24 -17.58
C LEU A 108 10.85 -4.78 -17.93
N LYS A 109 11.87 -3.91 -17.97
CA LYS A 109 13.27 -4.32 -18.14
C LYS A 109 13.78 -5.15 -16.98
N ARG A 110 13.47 -4.75 -15.74
CA ARG A 110 13.88 -5.49 -14.54
C ARG A 110 13.43 -6.95 -14.56
N PHE A 111 12.29 -7.23 -15.20
CA PHE A 111 11.74 -8.59 -15.35
C PHE A 111 12.02 -9.20 -16.73
N ASN A 112 12.91 -8.62 -17.54
CA ASN A 112 13.23 -9.07 -18.90
C ASN A 112 12.01 -9.23 -19.83
N LEU A 113 10.95 -8.44 -19.61
CA LEU A 113 9.72 -8.49 -20.41
C LEU A 113 9.80 -7.59 -21.65
N LYS A 114 10.54 -6.48 -21.57
CA LYS A 114 10.83 -5.56 -22.69
C LYS A 114 12.23 -4.96 -22.53
N ASN A 115 12.92 -4.71 -23.64
CA ASN A 115 14.28 -4.17 -23.65
C ASN A 115 14.41 -2.89 -24.49
N TYR A 116 13.56 -1.91 -24.22
CA TYR A 116 13.59 -0.61 -24.90
C TYR A 116 13.54 0.53 -23.88
N ASN A 117 14.30 1.60 -24.14
CA ASN A 117 14.28 2.83 -23.33
C ASN A 117 13.19 3.78 -23.80
N CYS A 118 12.88 4.80 -22.99
CA CYS A 118 12.14 5.96 -23.48
C CYS A 118 12.88 6.59 -24.66
N ARG A 119 12.14 7.01 -25.69
CA ARG A 119 12.69 7.60 -26.92
C ARG A 119 12.98 9.10 -26.82
N CYS A 120 12.93 9.68 -25.62
CA CYS A 120 13.15 11.11 -25.43
C CYS A 120 14.62 11.47 -25.20
N ASP A 121 15.50 10.48 -25.04
CA ASP A 121 16.94 10.62 -24.83
C ASP A 121 17.36 11.47 -23.60
N GLU A 122 16.42 11.93 -22.77
CA GLU A 122 16.66 12.78 -21.60
C GLU A 122 16.85 12.02 -20.28
N ASP A 123 16.59 10.71 -20.23
CA ASP A 123 16.65 9.95 -18.97
C ASP A 123 17.08 8.49 -19.17
N THR A 124 17.89 8.01 -18.24
CA THR A 124 18.42 6.63 -18.21
C THR A 124 17.64 5.73 -17.24
N GLN A 125 16.82 6.31 -16.36
CA GLN A 125 16.14 5.55 -15.32
C GLN A 125 14.77 5.02 -15.75
N ASP A 126 14.14 5.55 -16.81
CA ASP A 126 12.89 5.06 -17.43
C ASP A 126 11.74 4.74 -16.45
N GLY A 127 11.78 5.34 -15.26
CA GLY A 127 10.81 5.11 -14.20
C GLY A 127 9.47 5.78 -14.54
N ILE A 128 8.41 5.41 -13.83
CA ILE A 128 7.09 6.03 -14.05
C ILE A 128 7.11 7.55 -13.78
N TYR A 129 8.01 7.98 -12.90
CA TYR A 129 8.26 9.40 -12.61
C TYR A 129 8.68 10.19 -13.85
N HIS A 130 9.54 9.61 -14.69
CA HIS A 130 10.01 10.21 -15.93
C HIS A 130 8.81 10.58 -16.82
N PHE A 131 7.95 9.61 -17.11
CA PHE A 131 6.78 9.80 -17.98
C PHE A 131 5.77 10.81 -17.43
N ILE A 132 5.69 10.98 -16.11
CA ILE A 132 4.70 11.88 -15.50
C ILE A 132 5.25 13.29 -15.35
N SER A 133 6.52 13.47 -15.01
CA SER A 133 7.04 14.78 -14.59
C SER A 133 8.26 15.28 -15.36
N ILE A 134 8.89 14.47 -16.21
CA ILE A 134 10.11 14.87 -16.94
C ILE A 134 9.85 14.83 -18.45
N CYS A 135 9.50 13.64 -18.97
CA CYS A 135 9.45 13.31 -20.39
C CYS A 135 8.84 14.40 -21.29
N PRO A 136 9.55 14.84 -22.33
CA PRO A 136 9.03 15.81 -23.30
C PRO A 136 7.93 15.20 -24.18
N LEU A 137 7.96 13.88 -24.44
CA LEU A 137 6.94 13.20 -25.25
C LEU A 137 5.55 13.22 -24.61
N THR A 138 5.49 13.24 -23.27
CA THR A 138 4.24 13.34 -22.53
C THR A 138 3.91 14.78 -22.10
N SER A 139 4.74 15.76 -22.51
CA SER A 139 4.62 17.15 -22.07
C SER A 139 3.26 17.76 -22.36
N GLN A 140 2.69 17.47 -23.54
CA GLN A 140 1.38 17.97 -23.97
C GLN A 140 0.22 17.53 -23.08
N TYR A 141 0.36 16.42 -22.36
CA TYR A 141 -0.67 15.93 -21.45
C TYR A 141 -0.54 16.54 -20.05
N ARG A 142 0.55 17.27 -19.78
CA ARG A 142 0.76 17.96 -18.52
C ARG A 142 0.13 19.34 -18.55
N LYS A 143 -0.94 19.55 -17.78
CA LYS A 143 -1.63 20.85 -17.64
C LYS A 143 -1.21 21.56 -16.37
N PHE A 144 -1.08 20.82 -15.27
CA PHE A 144 -0.78 21.34 -13.94
C PHE A 144 0.56 20.81 -13.41
N ILE A 145 0.97 19.59 -13.79
CA ILE A 145 2.24 19.01 -13.34
C ILE A 145 3.40 19.69 -14.07
N LYS A 146 4.22 20.45 -13.33
CA LYS A 146 5.39 21.11 -13.89
C LYS A 146 6.55 20.13 -14.05
N TYR A 147 7.50 20.50 -14.89
CA TYR A 147 8.76 19.77 -15.03
C TYR A 147 9.42 19.55 -13.65
N ASN A 148 9.88 18.32 -13.40
CA ASN A 148 10.57 17.91 -12.17
C ASN A 148 9.78 18.17 -10.85
N THR A 149 8.45 18.11 -10.89
CA THR A 149 7.58 18.14 -9.71
C THR A 149 7.77 16.84 -8.91
N PRO A 150 8.07 16.85 -7.60
CA PRO A 150 8.26 15.63 -6.83
C PRO A 150 6.95 14.85 -6.63
N VAL A 151 7.03 13.52 -6.54
CA VAL A 151 5.85 12.65 -6.36
C VAL A 151 5.04 13.02 -5.10
N SER A 152 5.68 13.44 -4.02
CA SER A 152 5.00 13.89 -2.79
C SER A 152 4.06 15.09 -3.04
N GLN A 153 4.45 16.02 -3.92
CA GLN A 153 3.63 17.16 -4.30
C GLN A 153 2.50 16.74 -5.24
N ILE A 154 2.76 15.81 -6.17
CA ILE A 154 1.74 15.20 -7.04
C ILE A 154 0.63 14.53 -6.21
N LEU A 155 0.99 13.84 -5.13
CA LEU A 155 0.03 13.19 -4.24
C LEU A 155 -0.76 14.15 -3.35
N SER A 156 -0.27 15.37 -3.15
CA SER A 156 -0.90 16.34 -2.25
C SER A 156 -2.10 17.05 -2.89
N ASP A 157 -2.15 17.13 -4.23
CA ASP A 157 -3.23 17.81 -4.96
C ASP A 157 -4.06 16.81 -5.78
N LYS A 158 -5.38 16.86 -5.60
CA LYS A 158 -6.32 16.03 -6.36
C LYS A 158 -6.27 16.32 -7.86
N ARG A 159 -5.94 17.55 -8.27
CA ARG A 159 -5.83 17.94 -9.69
C ARG A 159 -4.70 17.19 -10.38
N PHE A 160 -3.55 17.07 -9.72
CA PHE A 160 -2.43 16.29 -10.24
C PHE A 160 -2.77 14.80 -10.31
N ALA A 161 -3.52 14.27 -9.34
CA ALA A 161 -3.95 12.88 -9.40
C ALA A 161 -4.86 12.58 -10.61
N VAL A 162 -5.74 13.50 -11.01
CA VAL A 162 -6.56 13.37 -12.23
C VAL A 162 -5.68 13.41 -13.47
N GLU A 163 -4.70 14.30 -13.52
CA GLU A 163 -3.76 14.42 -14.63
C GLU A 163 -2.87 13.18 -14.78
N VAL A 164 -2.34 12.64 -13.68
CA VAL A 164 -1.61 11.37 -13.68
C VAL A 164 -2.46 10.25 -14.27
N LYS A 165 -3.75 10.16 -13.89
CA LYS A 165 -4.66 9.15 -14.43
C LYS A 165 -4.84 9.33 -15.94
N ALA A 166 -5.04 10.56 -16.42
CA ALA A 166 -5.20 10.84 -17.85
C ALA A 166 -3.93 10.50 -18.65
N ASN A 167 -2.76 10.92 -18.14
CA ASN A 167 -1.47 10.69 -18.80
C ASN A 167 -1.15 9.21 -18.86
N ALA A 168 -1.26 8.50 -17.73
CA ALA A 168 -0.97 7.08 -17.63
C ALA A 168 -1.94 6.21 -18.43
N SER A 169 -3.23 6.58 -18.52
CA SER A 169 -4.19 5.86 -19.37
C SER A 169 -3.85 5.95 -20.87
N THR A 170 -3.17 7.03 -21.28
CA THR A 170 -2.85 7.30 -22.69
C THR A 170 -1.49 6.73 -23.11
N THR A 171 -0.56 6.59 -22.16
CA THR A 171 0.79 6.04 -22.41
C THR A 171 0.88 4.53 -22.20
N LEU A 172 -0.06 3.92 -21.48
CA LEU A 172 -0.03 2.51 -21.10
C LEU A 172 -1.03 1.62 -21.87
N ASN A 173 -1.78 2.18 -22.82
CA ASN A 173 -2.59 1.48 -23.82
C ASN A 173 -1.90 1.57 -25.19
#